data_AF-A0A957SD38-F1
#
_entry.id   AF-A0A957SD38-F1
#
_cell.length_a   1.000
_cell.length_b   1.000
_cell.length_c   1.000
_cell.angle_alpha   90.00
_cell.angle_beta   90.00
_cell.angle_gamma   90.00
#
_symmetry.space_group_name_H-M   'P 1'
#
loop_
_entity.id
_entity.type
_entity.pdbx_description
1 polymer ?
#
loop_
_entity_poly.entity_id
_entity_poly.type
_entity_poly.pdbx_seq_one_letter_code
_entity_poly.pdbx_strand_id
1 'polypeptide(L)' 'GQFLGQDLVRRLSRRLGEGVFNGALTARVGAAAIEVCRPLPFIEAKPIRVRDLVGEVIRLLRKGEGTSEETPPRSTRIDR' A
#
# COMPACT_ATOMS: atom_id res chain seq x y z
N GLY A 1 -11.36 -38.63 -1.90
CA GLY A 1 -11.44 -37.17 -2.11
C GLY A 1 -10.25 -36.37 -1.57
N GLN A 2 -9.03 -36.90 -1.48
CA GLN A 2 -7.88 -36.19 -0.88
C GLN A 2 -7.12 -35.28 -1.86
N PHE A 3 -7.16 -35.60 -3.16
CA PHE A 3 -6.38 -34.91 -4.19
C PHE A 3 -6.94 -33.53 -4.58
N LEU A 4 -8.26 -33.32 -4.46
CA LEU A 4 -8.89 -32.03 -4.79
C LEU A 4 -8.45 -30.89 -3.85
N GLY A 5 -8.25 -31.18 -2.56
CA GLY A 5 -7.78 -30.19 -1.59
C GLY A 5 -6.32 -29.79 -1.81
N GLN A 6 -5.48 -30.75 -2.21
CA GLN A 6 -4.06 -30.52 -2.47
C GLN A 6 -3.83 -29.62 -3.71
N ASP A 7 -4.63 -29.79 -4.76
CA ASP A 7 -4.49 -28.99 -5.98
C ASP A 7 -4.92 -27.52 -5.78
N LEU A 8 -5.98 -27.29 -4.99
CA LEU A 8 -6.45 -25.95 -4.67
C LEU A 8 -5.44 -25.17 -3.84
N VAL A 9 -4.87 -25.80 -2.80
CA VAL A 9 -3.81 -25.20 -1.97
C VAL A 9 -2.57 -24.89 -2.80
N ARG A 10 -2.19 -25.78 -3.74
CA ARG A 10 -1.07 -25.56 -4.66
C ARG A 10 -1.28 -24.35 -5.57
N ARG A 11 -2.47 -24.18 -6.14
CA ARG A 11 -2.79 -23.04 -7.01
C ARG A 11 -2.83 -21.73 -6.24
N LEU A 12 -3.41 -21.73 -5.03
CA LEU A 12 -3.44 -20.55 -4.18
C LEU A 12 -2.03 -20.14 -3.74
N SER A 13 -1.20 -21.11 -3.33
CA SER A 13 0.20 -20.86 -2.95
C SER A 13 1.03 -20.26 -4.08
N ARG A 14 0.88 -20.77 -5.32
CA ARG A 14 1.55 -20.20 -6.50
C ARG A 14 1.13 -18.76 -6.77
N ARG A 15 -0.19 -18.48 -6.74
CA ARG A 15 -0.74 -17.14 -7.00
C ARG A 15 -0.35 -16.13 -5.91
N LEU A 16 -0.31 -16.56 -4.65
CA LEU A 16 0.18 -15.72 -3.55
C LEU A 16 1.68 -15.45 -3.68
N GLY A 17 2.47 -16.44 -4.12
CA GLY A 17 3.91 -16.28 -4.33
C GLY A 17 4.23 -15.22 -5.39
N GLU A 18 3.59 -15.31 -6.55
CA GLU A 18 3.77 -14.33 -7.64
C GLU A 18 3.30 -12.92 -7.23
N GLY A 19 2.16 -12.81 -6.55
CA GLY A 19 1.63 -11.53 -6.08
C GLY A 19 2.50 -10.87 -5.00
N VAL A 20 2.95 -11.64 -4.01
CA VAL A 20 3.83 -11.13 -2.94
C VAL A 20 5.18 -10.71 -3.50
N PHE A 21 5.76 -11.50 -4.41
CA PHE A 21 7.05 -11.17 -5.01
C PHE A 21 6.99 -9.88 -5.83
N ASN A 22 5.98 -9.74 -6.68
CA ASN A 22 5.79 -8.52 -7.49
C ASN A 22 5.50 -7.31 -6.60
N GLY A 23 4.70 -7.48 -5.54
CA GLY A 23 4.42 -6.44 -4.57
C GLY A 23 5.66 -5.99 -3.78
N ALA A 24 6.50 -6.94 -3.36
CA ALA A 24 7.73 -6.66 -2.63
C ALA A 24 8.75 -5.91 -3.51
N LEU A 25 8.91 -6.33 -4.77
CA LEU A 25 9.78 -5.64 -5.72
C LEU A 25 9.29 -4.21 -5.98
N THR A 26 7.97 -4.04 -6.21
CA THR A 26 7.34 -2.73 -6.43
C THR A 26 7.54 -1.81 -5.23
N ALA A 27 7.35 -2.32 -4.01
CA ALA A 27 7.55 -1.53 -2.80
C ALA A 27 9.02 -1.10 -2.63
N ARG A 28 9.98 -1.96 -2.99
CA ARG A 28 11.41 -1.63 -2.94
C ARG A 28 11.78 -0.56 -3.97
N VAL A 29 11.37 -0.75 -5.23
CA VAL A 29 11.64 0.22 -6.31
C VAL A 29 10.95 1.55 -6.03
N GLY A 30 9.71 1.52 -5.54
CA GLY A 30 8.97 2.72 -5.15
C GLY A 30 9.65 3.51 -4.04
N ALA A 31 10.19 2.82 -3.01
CA ALA A 31 10.94 3.49 -1.95
C ALA A 31 12.20 4.20 -2.50
N ALA A 32 12.98 3.53 -3.35
CA ALA A 32 14.14 4.13 -4.00
C ALA A 32 13.77 5.29 -4.93
N ALA A 33 12.67 5.17 -5.68
CA ALA A 33 12.18 6.24 -6.54
C ALA A 33 11.79 7.48 -5.74
N ILE A 34 11.18 7.33 -4.57
CA ILE A 34 10.85 8.44 -3.67
C ILE A 34 12.13 9.12 -3.18
N GLU A 35 13.17 8.35 -2.82
CA GLU A 35 14.45 8.91 -2.41
C GLU A 35 15.14 9.69 -3.54
N VAL A 36 15.08 9.19 -4.78
CA VAL A 36 15.71 9.83 -5.95
C VAL A 36 14.96 11.07 -6.42
N CYS A 37 13.63 11.04 -6.45
CA CYS A 37 12.82 12.15 -6.94
C CYS A 37 12.69 13.30 -5.93
N ARG A 38 13.10 13.09 -4.67
CA ARG A 38 12.98 14.11 -3.63
C ARG A 38 14.07 15.18 -3.77
N PRO A 39 13.73 16.48 -3.90
CA PRO A 39 14.72 17.55 -4.04
C PRO A 39 15.47 17.89 -2.75
N LEU A 40 14.93 17.50 -1.59
CA LEU A 40 15.46 17.84 -0.26
C LEU A 40 15.89 16.58 0.51
N PRO A 41 17.03 16.60 1.22
CA PRO A 41 17.49 15.46 2.01
C PRO A 41 16.63 15.19 3.25
N PHE A 42 16.65 13.96 3.76
CA PHE A 42 15.92 13.53 4.96
C PHE A 42 16.69 13.97 6.22
N ILE A 43 16.48 15.23 6.64
CA ILE A 43 17.15 15.81 7.83
C ILE A 43 16.40 15.44 9.12
N GLU A 44 15.11 15.77 9.21
CA GLU A 44 14.27 15.48 10.40
C GLU A 44 13.30 14.33 10.18
N ALA A 45 12.93 14.06 8.93
CA ALA A 45 12.00 13.00 8.57
C ALA A 45 12.76 11.69 8.31
N LYS A 46 12.19 10.57 8.77
CA LYS A 46 12.74 9.24 8.52
C LYS A 46 12.51 8.84 7.05
N PRO A 47 13.49 8.23 6.37
CA PRO A 47 13.32 7.74 5.01
C PRO A 47 12.22 6.67 4.95
N ILE A 48 11.52 6.62 3.81
CA ILE A 48 10.40 5.70 3.62
C ILE A 48 10.91 4.26 3.54
N ARG A 49 10.38 3.37 4.39
CA ARG A 49 10.78 1.96 4.40
C ARG A 49 9.65 1.11 3.83
N VAL A 50 10.02 0.01 3.18
CA VAL A 50 9.07 -0.99 2.68
C VAL A 50 8.09 -1.46 3.77
N ARG A 51 8.56 -1.60 5.03
CA ARG A 51 7.69 -2.00 6.15
C ARG A 51 6.56 -1.00 6.42
N ASP A 52 6.85 0.30 6.25
CA ASP A 52 5.91 1.38 6.55
C ASP A 52 4.82 1.37 5.47
N LEU A 53 5.21 1.12 4.22
CA LEU A 53 4.31 0.91 3.09
C LEU A 53 3.38 -0.30 3.31
N VAL A 54 3.93 -1.43 3.75
CA VAL A 54 3.13 -2.64 4.04
C VAL A 54 2.12 -2.38 5.17
N GLY A 55 2.54 -1.70 6.24
CA GLY A 55 1.66 -1.32 7.35
C GLY A 55 0.50 -0.43 6.89
N GLU A 56 0.79 0.55 6.02
CA GLU A 56 -0.23 1.44 5.47
C GLU A 56 -1.19 0.72 4.53
N VAL A 57 -0.69 -0.17 3.66
CA VAL A 57 -1.56 -0.99 2.79
C VAL A 57 -2.50 -1.86 3.63
N ILE A 58 -2.01 -2.51 4.69
CA ILE A 58 -2.85 -3.31 5.59
C ILE A 58 -3.90 -2.42 6.28
N ARG A 59 -3.53 -1.21 6.68
CA ARG A 59 -4.44 -0.24 7.27
C ARG A 59 -5.53 0.18 6.28
N LEU A 60 -5.17 0.45 5.03
CA LEU A 60 -6.10 0.82 3.96
C LEU A 60 -7.05 -0.32 3.62
N LEU A 61 -6.54 -1.56 3.53
CA LEU A 61 -7.38 -2.75 3.33
C LEU A 61 -8.41 -2.92 4.47
N ARG A 62 -8.03 -2.61 5.71
CA ARG A 62 -8.95 -2.61 6.86
C ARG A 62 -9.89 -1.40 6.88
N LYS A 63 -9.45 -0.24 6.37
CA LYS A 63 -10.25 1.00 6.34
C LYS A 63 -11.25 1.04 5.17
N GLY A 64 -11.04 0.25 4.13
CA GLY A 64 -11.97 0.08 3.00
C GLY A 64 -13.38 -0.41 3.38
N GLU A 65 -13.62 -0.74 4.65
CA GLU A 65 -14.92 -1.17 5.18
C GLU A 65 -15.70 -0.06 5.90
N GLY A 66 -15.23 1.19 5.90
CA GLY A 66 -16.02 2.29 6.45
C GLY A 66 -15.35 3.64 6.31
N THR A 67 -15.89 4.49 5.42
CA THR A 67 -16.04 5.96 5.51
C THR A 67 -16.26 6.55 4.12
N SER A 68 -17.44 6.31 3.56
CA SER A 68 -18.06 7.27 2.64
C SER A 68 -18.70 8.36 3.50
N GLU A 69 -17.94 9.39 3.86
CA GLU A 69 -18.41 10.77 4.08
C GLU A 69 -17.29 11.60 4.69
N GLU A 70 -16.66 12.44 3.88
CA GLU A 70 -16.21 13.73 4.37
C GLU A 70 -16.58 14.76 3.29
N THR A 71 -17.74 15.38 3.51
CA THR A 71 -18.20 16.54 2.75
C THR A 71 -17.15 17.64 2.93
N PRO A 72 -16.53 18.16 1.86
CA PRO A 72 -15.59 19.27 2.00
C PRO A 72 -16.34 20.47 2.61
N PRO A 73 -15.79 21.15 3.64
CA PRO A 73 -16.37 22.41 4.08
C PRO A 73 -16.36 23.37 2.90
N ARG A 74 -17.58 23.66 2.43
CA ARG A 74 -17.86 24.68 1.41
C ARG A 74 -17.14 25.95 1.82
N SER A 75 -16.22 26.36 0.94
CA SER A 75 -15.84 27.74 0.65
C SER A 75 -16.19 28.74 1.76
N THR A 76 -15.20 29.18 2.53
CA THR A 76 -15.25 30.50 3.14
C THR A 76 -15.45 31.49 2.00
N ARG A 77 -16.71 31.92 1.88
CA ARG A 77 -17.17 33.04 1.08
C ARG A 77 -16.37 34.25 1.56
N ILE A 78 -15.34 34.62 0.79
CA ILE A 78 -14.61 35.87 0.97
C ILE A 78 -15.55 36.96 0.46
N ASP A 79 -16.13 37.67 1.41
CA ASP A 79 -16.90 38.90 1.22
C ASP A 79 -16.11 39.89 0.33
N ARG A 80 -16.78 40.40 -0.71
CA ARG A 80 -16.47 41.67 -1.38
C ARG A 80 -17.72 42.53 -1.35
#